data_AF-A0A0U5GJT6-F1
#
_entry.id   AF-A0A0U5GJT6-F1
#
_cell.length_a   1.000
_cell.length_b   1.000
_cell.length_c   1.000
_cell.angle_alpha   90.00
_cell.angle_beta   90.00
_cell.angle_gamma   90.00
#
_symmetry.space_group_name_H-M   'P 1'
#
loop_
_entity.id
_entity.type
_entity.pdbx_description
1 polymer ?
#
loop_
_entity_poly.entity_id
_entity_poly.type
_entity_poly.pdbx_seq_one_letter_code
_entity_poly.pdbx_strand_id
1 'polypeptide(L)'
;MNLKPGVEESAYSTKQVTAWLEHIRLPTRYLEYTETPATFPKTYESLKTLMRCQISRFPYENLSVHYSPTHLVDIGPDVLYEKLMGHEGDGRRGRGGYCMELSIFFHHMLRGLGFQVYMTAVRNRGRKDGVPGGEYLGL
;
A
#
# COMPACT_ATOMS: atom_id res chain seq x y z
N MET A 1 11.41 23.89 21.93
CA MET A 1 10.55 23.95 20.72
C MET A 1 9.85 22.60 20.61
N ASN A 2 8.54 22.57 20.83
CA ASN A 2 7.74 21.35 20.76
C ASN A 2 7.51 20.98 19.30
N LEU A 3 8.10 19.86 18.85
CA LEU A 3 7.72 19.22 17.60
C LEU A 3 6.25 18.78 17.75
N LYS A 4 5.36 19.29 16.88
CA LYS A 4 4.07 18.63 16.61
C LYS A 4 4.38 17.16 16.27
N PRO A 5 3.57 16.16 16.66
CA PRO A 5 3.80 14.78 16.27
C PRO A 5 3.94 14.77 14.75
N GLY A 6 5.15 14.46 14.27
CA GLY A 6 5.57 14.72 12.91
C GLY A 6 4.69 13.97 11.94
N VAL A 7 4.06 14.71 11.04
CA VAL A 7 3.37 14.18 9.87
C VAL A 7 4.49 13.64 8.97
N GLU A 8 4.93 12.40 9.18
CA GLU A 8 6.05 11.75 8.48
C GLU A 8 5.81 11.68 6.97
N GLU A 9 6.65 12.33 6.16
CA GLU A 9 6.45 12.43 4.72
C GLU A 9 6.44 11.04 4.03
N SER A 10 5.89 11.00 2.82
CA SER A 10 5.97 9.78 1.99
C SER A 10 7.43 9.44 1.72
N ALA A 11 7.80 8.17 1.87
CA ALA A 11 9.09 7.67 1.41
C ALA A 11 9.20 7.65 -0.12
N TYR A 12 8.07 7.74 -0.83
CA TYR A 12 8.01 7.74 -2.30
C TYR A 12 7.94 9.15 -2.88
N SER A 13 8.73 9.36 -3.92
CA SER A 13 8.73 10.57 -4.74
C SER A 13 7.41 10.76 -5.49
N THR A 14 7.13 11.99 -5.92
CA THR A 14 5.96 12.29 -6.77
C THR A 14 5.91 11.43 -8.03
N LYS A 15 7.07 11.16 -8.66
CA LYS A 15 7.16 10.28 -9.83
C LYS A 15 6.70 8.86 -9.53
N GLN A 16 7.11 8.30 -8.38
CA GLN A 16 6.69 6.97 -7.94
C GLN A 16 5.18 6.93 -7.64
N VAL A 17 4.64 7.97 -7.01
CA VAL A 17 3.20 8.09 -6.73
C VAL A 17 2.39 8.20 -8.02
N THR A 18 2.80 9.04 -8.98
CA THR A 18 2.19 9.12 -10.31
C THR A 18 2.18 7.75 -10.99
N ALA A 19 3.32 7.07 -11.01
CA ALA A 19 3.45 5.79 -11.67
C ALA A 19 2.65 4.67 -10.97
N TRP A 20 2.33 4.83 -9.68
CA TRP A 20 1.38 3.98 -8.95
C TRP A 20 -0.08 4.28 -9.32
N LEU A 21 -0.48 5.55 -9.41
CA LEU A 21 -1.84 5.96 -9.84
C LEU A 21 -2.18 5.40 -11.23
N GLU A 22 -1.22 5.43 -12.15
CA GLU A 22 -1.35 4.81 -13.48
C GLU A 22 -1.51 3.28 -13.38
N HIS A 23 -0.70 2.65 -12.52
CA HIS A 23 -0.64 1.20 -12.41
C HIS A 23 -1.91 0.60 -11.80
N ILE A 24 -2.55 1.27 -10.85
CA ILE A 24 -3.80 0.80 -10.22
C ILE A 24 -5.05 1.04 -11.08
N ARG A 25 -4.90 1.67 -12.26
CA ARG A 25 -5.95 1.90 -13.28
C ARG A 25 -7.19 2.57 -12.71
N LEU A 26 -7.04 3.83 -12.32
CA LEU A 26 -8.12 4.63 -11.79
C LEU A 26 -9.28 4.82 -12.79
N PRO A 27 -10.52 5.01 -12.30
CA PRO A 27 -11.62 5.48 -13.12
C PRO A 27 -11.31 6.81 -13.81
N THR A 28 -11.87 7.03 -15.00
CA THR A 28 -11.61 8.22 -15.85
C THR A 28 -11.70 9.54 -15.11
N ARG A 29 -12.66 9.69 -14.18
CA ARG A 29 -12.87 10.90 -13.38
C ARG A 29 -11.70 11.30 -12.47
N TYR A 30 -10.72 10.42 -12.28
CA TYR A 30 -9.54 10.70 -11.46
C TYR A 30 -8.24 10.81 -12.27
N LEU A 31 -8.29 10.64 -13.60
CA LEU A 31 -7.08 10.64 -14.42
C LEU A 31 -6.35 11.99 -14.38
N GLU A 32 -7.08 13.10 -14.29
CA GLU A 32 -6.52 14.46 -14.16
C GLU A 32 -5.57 14.64 -12.96
N TYR A 33 -5.76 13.85 -11.89
CA TYR A 33 -4.93 13.94 -10.68
C TYR A 33 -3.62 13.15 -10.78
N THR A 34 -3.42 12.38 -11.85
CA THR A 34 -2.22 11.56 -12.05
C THR A 34 -0.99 12.44 -12.29
N GLU A 35 -1.16 13.52 -13.04
CA GLU A 35 -0.10 14.50 -13.35
C GLU A 35 0.26 15.36 -12.14
N THR A 36 -0.71 15.62 -11.26
CA THR A 36 -0.50 16.40 -10.03
C THR A 36 -1.02 15.65 -8.80
N PRO A 37 -0.34 14.60 -8.32
CA PRO A 37 -0.85 13.73 -7.24
C PRO A 37 -1.23 14.48 -5.95
N ALA A 38 -0.57 15.60 -5.66
CA ALA A 38 -0.86 16.44 -4.50
C ALA A 38 -2.27 17.07 -4.52
N THR A 39 -2.91 17.20 -5.68
CA THR A 39 -4.28 17.75 -5.81
C THR A 39 -5.36 16.67 -5.74
N PHE A 40 -4.99 15.38 -5.66
CA PHE A 40 -5.94 14.27 -5.57
C PHE A 40 -6.97 14.51 -4.44
N PRO A 41 -8.29 14.35 -4.67
CA PRO A 41 -9.28 14.70 -3.65
C PRO A 41 -9.10 13.88 -2.37
N LYS A 42 -9.19 14.51 -1.19
CA LYS A 42 -9.10 13.84 0.12
C LYS A 42 -10.49 13.58 0.69
N THR A 43 -11.32 12.87 -0.07
CA THR A 43 -12.71 12.57 0.30
C THR A 43 -12.88 11.08 0.57
N TYR A 44 -14.00 10.71 1.20
CA TYR A 44 -14.35 9.31 1.41
C TYR A 44 -14.42 8.54 0.08
N GLU A 45 -15.05 9.12 -0.95
CA GLU A 45 -15.25 8.45 -2.25
C GLU A 45 -13.93 8.23 -3.00
N SER A 46 -12.99 9.16 -2.88
CA SER A 46 -11.67 9.02 -3.49
C SER A 46 -10.86 7.94 -2.76
N LEU A 47 -10.84 7.94 -1.43
CA LEU A 47 -10.16 6.90 -0.63
C LEU A 47 -10.75 5.51 -0.89
N LYS A 48 -12.08 5.40 -0.94
CA LYS A 48 -12.78 4.16 -1.29
C LYS A 48 -12.39 3.66 -2.68
N THR A 49 -12.26 4.56 -3.65
CA THR A 49 -11.82 4.21 -5.01
C THR A 49 -10.37 3.72 -5.00
N LEU A 50 -9.46 4.48 -4.36
CA LEU A 50 -8.06 4.10 -4.21
C LEU A 50 -7.91 2.71 -3.60
N MET A 51 -8.61 2.43 -2.50
CA MET A 51 -8.56 1.14 -1.82
C MET A 51 -9.05 0.00 -2.73
N ARG A 52 -10.16 0.19 -3.46
CA ARG A 52 -10.67 -0.82 -4.40
C ARG A 52 -9.67 -1.12 -5.51
N CYS A 53 -9.09 -0.08 -6.12
CA CYS A 53 -8.07 -0.21 -7.15
C CYS A 53 -6.82 -0.91 -6.59
N GLN A 54 -6.35 -0.52 -5.41
CA GLN A 54 -5.20 -1.11 -4.71
C GLN A 54 -5.38 -2.63 -4.52
N ILE A 55 -6.46 -3.06 -3.86
CA ILE A 55 -6.67 -4.49 -3.55
C ILE A 55 -6.99 -5.34 -4.79
N SER A 56 -7.46 -4.70 -5.87
CA SER A 56 -7.74 -5.38 -7.14
C SER A 56 -6.48 -5.51 -7.99
N ARG A 57 -5.48 -4.65 -7.75
CA ARG A 57 -4.24 -4.63 -8.53
C ARG A 57 -3.13 -5.47 -7.91
N PHE A 58 -2.95 -5.39 -6.59
CA PHE A 58 -1.86 -6.06 -5.89
C PHE A 58 -2.34 -7.37 -5.25
N PRO A 59 -1.78 -8.53 -5.65
CA PRO A 59 -2.13 -9.79 -5.04
C PRO A 59 -1.74 -9.86 -3.55
N TYR A 60 -2.54 -10.56 -2.75
CA TYR A 60 -2.14 -10.97 -1.42
C TYR A 60 -1.39 -12.31 -1.51
N GLU A 61 -0.13 -12.35 -1.08
CA GLU A 61 0.73 -13.54 -1.17
C GLU A 61 1.80 -13.57 -0.07
N ASN A 62 2.33 -14.76 0.23
CA ASN A 62 3.36 -14.99 1.25
C ASN A 62 4.54 -15.83 0.71
N LEU A 63 4.74 -15.87 -0.60
CA LEU A 63 5.78 -16.67 -1.25
C LEU A 63 7.19 -16.25 -0.82
N SER A 64 7.44 -14.96 -0.60
CA SER A 64 8.73 -14.48 -0.09
C SER A 64 9.04 -15.03 1.32
N VAL A 65 8.03 -15.23 2.15
CA VAL A 65 8.21 -15.80 3.51
C VAL A 65 8.59 -17.28 3.43
N HIS A 66 8.00 -18.01 2.48
CA HIS A 66 8.16 -19.48 2.40
C HIS A 66 9.29 -19.95 1.47
N TYR A 67 9.68 -19.14 0.48
CA TYR A 67 10.56 -19.59 -0.60
C TYR A 67 11.72 -18.64 -0.90
N SER A 68 11.87 -17.52 -0.19
CA SER A 68 13.10 -16.73 -0.34
C SER A 68 14.28 -17.50 0.25
N PRO A 69 15.47 -17.49 -0.39
CA PRO A 69 16.64 -18.19 0.13
C PRO A 69 17.01 -17.78 1.56
N THR A 70 16.76 -16.51 1.91
CA THR A 70 17.05 -15.94 3.23
C THR A 70 15.92 -16.13 4.23
N HIS A 71 14.69 -16.44 3.78
CA HIS A 71 13.46 -16.40 4.60
C HIS A 71 13.23 -15.06 5.32
N LEU A 72 13.91 -14.00 4.87
CA LEU A 72 13.78 -12.64 5.39
C LEU A 72 12.99 -11.82 4.37
N VAL A 73 11.91 -11.19 4.85
CA VAL A 73 11.17 -10.20 4.06
C VAL A 73 11.63 -8.82 4.45
N ASP A 74 12.22 -8.10 3.49
CA ASP A 74 12.58 -6.69 3.65
C ASP A 74 11.35 -5.83 3.37
N ILE A 75 11.00 -5.02 4.36
CA ILE A 75 9.84 -4.11 4.35
C ILE A 75 10.26 -2.65 4.10
N GLY A 76 11.51 -2.41 3.71
CA GLY A 76 12.02 -1.10 3.32
C GLY A 76 11.21 -0.54 2.14
N PRO A 77 10.82 0.76 2.16
CA PRO A 77 9.96 1.33 1.13
C PRO A 77 10.47 1.12 -0.30
N ASP A 78 11.77 1.29 -0.56
CA ASP A 78 12.35 1.12 -1.89
C ASP A 78 12.24 -0.33 -2.39
N VAL A 79 12.54 -1.30 -1.51
CA VAL A 79 12.39 -2.73 -1.81
C VAL A 79 10.94 -3.10 -2.09
N LEU A 80 10.02 -2.57 -1.28
CA LEU A 80 8.58 -2.75 -1.49
C LEU A 80 8.11 -2.15 -2.83
N TYR A 81 8.61 -0.97 -3.19
CA TYR A 81 8.23 -0.32 -4.45
C TYR A 81 8.69 -1.18 -5.63
N GLU A 82 9.94 -1.59 -5.65
CA GLU A 82 10.50 -2.44 -6.70
C GLU A 82 9.75 -3.77 -6.80
N LYS A 83 9.52 -4.42 -5.65
CA LYS A 83 8.78 -5.69 -5.59
C LYS A 83 7.37 -5.54 -6.14
N LEU A 84 6.60 -4.55 -5.68
CA LEU A 84 5.17 -4.43 -5.97
C LEU A 84 4.90 -3.82 -7.35
N MET A 85 5.72 -2.85 -7.78
CA MET A 85 5.56 -2.20 -9.08
C MET A 85 6.30 -2.94 -10.20
N GLY A 86 7.30 -3.75 -9.85
CA GLY A 86 8.22 -4.39 -10.79
C GLY A 86 9.20 -3.39 -11.41
N HIS A 87 10.24 -3.92 -12.05
CA HIS A 87 11.16 -3.09 -12.84
C HIS A 87 10.51 -2.65 -14.16
N GLU A 88 10.99 -1.53 -14.70
CA GLU A 88 10.53 -1.06 -16.02
C GLU A 88 10.82 -2.09 -17.13
N GLY A 89 11.96 -2.78 -17.05
CA GLY A 89 12.35 -3.83 -17.99
C GLY A 89 11.39 -5.03 -18.03
N ASP A 90 10.66 -5.30 -16.93
CA ASP A 90 9.73 -6.42 -16.83
C ASP A 90 8.29 -6.04 -17.23
N GLY A 91 8.11 -4.86 -17.85
CA GLY A 91 6.79 -4.32 -18.19
C GLY A 91 5.94 -4.03 -16.95
N ARG A 92 6.58 -3.72 -15.80
CA ARG A 92 5.92 -3.45 -14.52
C ARG A 92 5.08 -4.63 -14.02
N ARG A 93 5.56 -5.86 -14.22
CA ARG A 93 4.95 -7.10 -13.70
C ARG A 93 5.41 -7.37 -12.28
N GLY A 94 5.11 -6.46 -11.37
CA GLY A 94 5.42 -6.63 -9.95
C GLY A 94 4.67 -7.80 -9.29
N ARG A 95 5.06 -8.08 -8.05
CA ARG A 95 4.56 -9.15 -7.20
C ARG A 95 3.55 -8.63 -6.19
N GLY A 96 2.93 -9.55 -5.45
CA GLY A 96 2.08 -9.23 -4.31
C GLY A 96 2.87 -9.15 -3.00
N GLY A 97 2.17 -9.07 -1.88
CA GLY A 97 2.78 -9.20 -0.55
C GLY A 97 1.75 -9.57 0.51
N TYR A 98 2.22 -9.79 1.74
CA TYR A 98 1.31 -10.00 2.87
C TYR A 98 0.88 -8.66 3.48
N CYS A 99 0.13 -8.72 4.59
CA CYS A 99 -0.51 -7.53 5.15
C CYS A 99 0.45 -6.37 5.47
N MET A 100 1.64 -6.63 5.98
CA MET A 100 2.59 -5.57 6.36
C MET A 100 3.16 -4.86 5.13
N GLU A 101 3.61 -5.62 4.14
CA GLU A 101 4.16 -5.09 2.88
C GLU A 101 3.14 -4.21 2.15
N LEU A 102 1.92 -4.72 1.96
CA LEU A 102 0.86 -3.99 1.27
C LEU A 102 0.40 -2.75 2.06
N SER A 103 0.36 -2.83 3.40
CA SER A 103 -0.06 -1.71 4.24
C SER A 103 0.97 -0.59 4.28
N ILE A 104 2.26 -0.91 4.40
CA ILE A 104 3.35 0.08 4.36
C ILE A 104 3.38 0.79 3.00
N PHE A 105 3.31 0.02 1.92
CA PHE A 105 3.27 0.59 0.58
C PHE A 105 2.07 1.53 0.39
N PHE A 106 0.87 1.07 0.73
CA PHE A 106 -0.34 1.89 0.59
C PHE A 106 -0.35 3.11 1.52
N HIS A 107 0.21 2.98 2.73
CA HIS A 107 0.42 4.10 3.64
C HIS A 107 1.24 5.20 2.97
N HIS A 108 2.43 4.90 2.46
CA HIS A 108 3.25 5.92 1.81
C HIS A 108 2.60 6.49 0.54
N MET A 109 1.87 5.70 -0.24
CA MET A 109 1.09 6.22 -1.37
C MET A 109 0.04 7.23 -0.93
N LEU A 110 -0.73 6.94 0.11
CA LEU A 110 -1.71 7.88 0.67
C LEU A 110 -1.04 9.15 1.23
N ARG A 111 0.10 9.01 1.90
CA ARG A 111 0.92 10.16 2.35
C ARG A 111 1.38 11.01 1.17
N GLY A 112 1.82 10.38 0.08
CA GLY A 112 2.28 11.06 -1.14
C GLY A 112 1.18 11.83 -1.87
N LEU A 113 -0.07 11.39 -1.74
CA LEU A 113 -1.25 12.17 -2.17
C LEU A 113 -1.64 13.29 -1.20
N GLY A 114 -1.08 13.33 0.01
CA GLY A 114 -1.39 14.30 1.06
C GLY A 114 -2.53 13.89 2.00
N PHE A 115 -2.88 12.61 2.09
CA PHE A 115 -3.79 12.14 3.14
C PHE A 115 -3.09 12.13 4.51
N GLN A 116 -3.86 12.43 5.55
CA GLN A 116 -3.42 12.24 6.92
C GLN A 116 -3.73 10.80 7.36
N VAL A 117 -2.71 9.96 7.33
CA VAL A 117 -2.78 8.55 7.73
C VAL A 117 -1.70 8.22 8.74
N TYR A 118 -1.95 7.19 9.57
CA TYR A 118 -1.03 6.63 10.54
C TYR A 118 -1.10 5.10 10.50
N MET A 119 -0.03 4.45 10.93
CA MET A 119 0.04 2.98 11.00
C MET A 119 -0.52 2.47 12.32
N THR A 120 -1.25 1.36 12.28
CA THR A 120 -1.73 0.67 13.49
C THR A 120 -1.54 -0.83 13.36
N ALA A 121 -1.19 -1.48 14.47
CA ALA A 121 -1.14 -2.93 14.56
C ALA A 121 -2.50 -3.50 14.96
N VAL A 122 -2.76 -4.75 14.58
CA VAL A 122 -3.98 -5.49 14.93
C VAL A 122 -3.65 -6.92 15.32
N ARG A 123 -4.52 -7.54 16.13
CA ARG A 123 -4.46 -8.98 16.40
C ARG A 123 -5.54 -9.68 15.58
N ASN A 124 -5.13 -10.63 14.74
CA ASN A 124 -6.06 -11.38 13.90
C ASN A 124 -6.70 -12.53 14.70
N ARG A 125 -8.00 -12.77 14.50
CA ARG A 125 -8.71 -13.94 15.02
C ARG A 125 -9.67 -14.45 13.96
N GLY A 126 -9.89 -15.76 13.98
CA GLY A 126 -10.85 -16.41 13.09
C GLY A 126 -12.26 -15.86 13.26
N ARG A 127 -13.06 -15.97 12.20
CA ARG A 127 -14.50 -15.77 12.26
C ARG A 127 -15.19 -17.08 11.92
N LYS A 128 -16.19 -17.43 12.71
CA LYS A 128 -17.14 -18.52 12.42
C LYS A 128 -18.52 -17.87 12.29
N ASP A 129 -19.17 -18.06 11.15
CA ASP A 129 -20.49 -17.48 10.85
C ASP A 129 -20.54 -15.94 11.04
N GLY A 130 -19.45 -15.26 10.65
CA GLY A 130 -19.31 -13.81 10.79
C GLY A 130 -18.94 -13.32 12.20
N VAL A 131 -19.07 -14.17 13.21
CA VAL A 131 -18.74 -13.85 14.61
C VAL A 131 -17.26 -14.13 14.87
N PRO A 132 -16.49 -13.14 15.36
CA PRO A 132 -15.12 -13.40 15.79
C PRO A 132 -15.06 -14.34 17.00
N GLY A 133 -14.22 -15.36 16.95
CA GLY A 133 -14.06 -16.31 18.05
C GLY A 133 -12.76 -17.11 17.93
N GLY A 134 -12.41 -17.85 18.99
CA GLY A 134 -11.15 -18.59 19.10
C GLY A 134 -9.96 -17.73 19.51
N GLU A 135 -8.78 -18.36 19.54
CA GLU A 135 -7.52 -17.72 19.88
C GLU A 135 -7.05 -16.73 18.80
N TYR A 136 -6.21 -15.78 19.23
CA TYR A 136 -5.52 -14.91 18.28
C TYR A 136 -4.49 -15.73 17.48
N LEU A 137 -4.45 -15.51 16.16
CA LEU A 137 -3.53 -16.20 15.26
C LEU A 137 -2.16 -15.49 15.26
N GLY A 138 -1.08 -16.27 15.23
CA GLY A 138 0.30 -15.77 15.13
C GLY A 138 0.96 -15.45 16.48
N LEU A 139 0.46 -16.05 17.57
CA LEU A 139 1.14 -16.18 18.86
C LEU A 139 1.81 -17.56 18.98
#